data_AF-A0A3L6FFC8-F1
#
_entry.id   AF-A0A3L6FFC8-F1
#
_cell.length_a   1.000
_cell.length_b   1.000
_cell.length_c   1.000
_cell.angle_alpha   90.00
_cell.angle_beta   90.00
_cell.angle_gamma   90.00
#
_symmetry.space_group_name_H-M   'P 1'
#
loop_
_entity.id
_entity.type
_entity.pdbx_description
1 polymer ?
#
loop_
_entity_poly.entity_id
_entity_poly.type
_entity_poly.pdbx_seq_one_letter_code
_entity_poly.pdbx_strand_id
1 'polypeptide(L)'
;MSAQLLGRAFSSADDLFVDPRNLEWLRESNCPVVADVTHALQQPAGRKLDGGGVASGGLRELIPCIARTSVAVGVDGIFMEVHDDPLNAPCDGPTQWV
;
A
#
# COMPACT_ATOMS: atom_id res chain seq x y z
N MET A 1 6.68 15.00 12.39
CA MET A 1 5.47 14.46 11.75
C MET A 1 5.79 14.21 10.30
N SER A 2 5.40 13.07 9.72
CA SER A 2 5.58 12.72 8.30
C SER A 2 4.22 12.58 7.62
N ALA A 3 4.14 12.86 6.32
CA ALA A 3 2.96 12.65 5.51
C ALA A 3 3.08 11.31 4.77
N GLN A 4 2.07 10.44 4.87
CA GLN A 4 2.09 9.10 4.29
C GLN A 4 0.96 8.92 3.26
N LEU A 5 1.26 8.30 2.12
CA LEU A 5 0.26 7.94 1.11
C LEU A 5 0.05 6.43 1.09
N LEU A 6 -1.20 6.01 1.30
CA LEU A 6 -1.63 4.59 1.38
C LEU A 6 -2.49 4.14 0.17
N GLY A 7 -2.62 4.97 -0.88
CA GLY A 7 -3.57 4.73 -1.98
C GLY A 7 -4.96 5.33 -1.72
N ARG A 8 -5.79 5.46 -2.77
CA ARG A 8 -7.17 5.96 -2.67
C ARG A 8 -8.16 4.91 -3.19
N ALA A 9 -9.28 4.77 -2.50
CA ALA A 9 -10.35 3.84 -2.85
C ALA A 9 -10.97 4.16 -4.20
N PHE A 10 -11.13 3.13 -5.02
CA PHE A 10 -11.92 3.19 -6.26
C PHE A 10 -13.27 2.52 -6.05
N SER A 11 -14.35 3.28 -6.28
CA SER A 11 -15.71 2.96 -5.80
C SER A 11 -16.37 1.72 -6.40
N SER A 12 -15.76 1.06 -7.39
CA SER A 12 -16.37 -0.10 -8.06
C SER A 12 -15.50 -1.36 -8.12
N ALA A 13 -14.32 -1.37 -7.48
CA ALA A 13 -13.37 -2.48 -7.65
C ALA A 13 -12.77 -3.07 -6.36
N ASP A 14 -13.19 -2.62 -5.17
CA ASP A 14 -12.56 -3.06 -3.89
C ASP A 14 -11.03 -2.96 -3.94
N ASP A 15 -10.53 -1.90 -4.59
CA ASP A 15 -9.13 -1.70 -4.95
C ASP A 15 -8.65 -0.29 -4.60
N LEU A 16 -7.33 -0.17 -4.43
CA LEU A 16 -6.63 1.09 -4.16
C LEU A 16 -5.74 1.46 -5.34
N PHE A 17 -5.80 2.72 -5.76
CA PHE A 17 -4.88 3.25 -6.75
C PHE A 17 -3.98 4.32 -6.13
N VAL A 18 -2.71 4.30 -6.55
CA VAL A 18 -1.74 5.34 -6.21
C VAL A 18 -1.68 6.35 -7.34
N ASP A 19 -2.19 7.56 -7.07
CA ASP A 19 -1.95 8.71 -7.94
C ASP A 19 -0.63 9.40 -7.51
N PRO A 20 0.45 9.32 -8.31
CA PRO A 20 1.74 9.90 -7.94
C PRO A 20 1.69 11.43 -7.77
N ARG A 21 0.71 12.13 -8.35
CA ARG A 21 0.54 13.58 -8.13
C ARG A 21 0.25 13.91 -6.68
N ASN A 22 -0.38 12.99 -5.94
CA ASN A 22 -0.61 13.18 -4.51
C ASN A 22 0.70 13.23 -3.72
N LEU A 23 1.75 12.50 -4.13
CA LEU A 23 3.05 12.56 -3.46
C LEU A 23 3.69 13.94 -3.61
N GLU A 24 3.51 14.58 -4.77
CA GLU A 24 3.97 15.95 -5.01
C GLU A 24 3.18 16.96 -4.18
N TRP A 25 1.84 16.87 -4.17
CA TRP A 25 1.01 17.76 -3.36
C TRP A 25 1.25 17.61 -1.85
N LEU A 26 1.57 16.41 -1.37
CA LEU A 26 1.92 16.19 0.03
C LEU A 26 3.18 16.96 0.46
N ARG A 27 4.04 17.37 -0.47
CA ARG A 27 5.23 18.18 -0.15
C ARG A 27 4.86 19.57 0.36
N GLU A 28 3.69 20.09 0.01
CA GLU A 28 3.17 21.37 0.53
C GLU A 28 2.96 21.35 2.05
N SER A 29 2.89 20.16 2.66
CA SER A 29 2.74 19.99 4.12
C SER A 29 3.98 20.37 4.93
N ASN A 30 5.12 20.67 4.28
CA ASN A 30 6.40 20.97 4.92
C ASN A 30 6.87 19.89 5.91
N CYS A 31 6.50 18.64 5.63
CA CYS A 31 6.86 17.43 6.38
C CYS A 31 7.51 16.42 5.43
N PRO A 32 8.36 15.49 5.93
CA PRO A 32 8.86 14.38 5.12
C PRO A 32 7.72 13.54 4.56
N VAL A 33 7.79 13.22 3.26
CA VAL A 33 6.81 12.40 2.55
C VAL A 33 7.32 10.96 2.48
N VAL A 34 6.52 10.02 2.98
CA VAL A 34 6.82 8.59 2.96
C VAL A 34 5.76 7.86 2.13
N ALA A 35 6.20 7.03 1.19
CA ALA A 35 5.27 6.15 0.47
C ALA A 35 5.14 4.80 1.18
N ASP A 36 3.90 4.43 1.49
CA ASP A 36 3.57 3.10 1.98
C ASP A 36 3.38 2.16 0.79
N VAL A 37 4.38 1.36 0.49
CA VAL A 37 4.36 0.53 -0.74
C VAL A 37 3.65 -0.80 -0.55
N THR A 38 3.36 -1.18 0.70
CA THR A 38 2.62 -2.41 1.02
C THR A 38 1.13 -2.16 1.01
N HIS A 39 0.65 -1.20 1.80
CA HIS A 39 -0.79 -0.94 1.91
C HIS A 39 -1.37 -0.22 0.68
N ALA A 40 -0.54 0.47 -0.11
CA ALA A 40 -0.93 1.01 -1.42
C ALA A 40 -1.49 -0.03 -2.40
N LEU A 41 -1.22 -1.32 -2.16
CA LEU A 41 -1.62 -2.45 -3.00
C LEU A 41 -2.59 -3.39 -2.29
N GLN A 42 -3.15 -2.94 -1.16
CA GLN A 42 -4.20 -3.68 -0.47
C GLN A 42 -5.47 -3.62 -1.30
N GLN A 43 -6.21 -4.74 -1.32
CA GLN A 43 -7.55 -4.81 -1.88
C GLN A 43 -8.55 -4.93 -0.72
N PRO A 44 -9.14 -3.82 -0.26
CA PRO A 44 -10.04 -3.83 0.88
C PRO A 44 -11.19 -4.82 0.65
N ALA A 45 -11.44 -5.71 1.62
CA ALA A 45 -12.45 -6.78 1.48
C ALA A 45 -12.25 -7.74 0.27
N GLY A 46 -11.05 -7.78 -0.32
CA GLY A 46 -10.72 -8.61 -1.49
C GLY A 46 -10.72 -10.12 -1.27
N ARG A 47 -10.86 -10.60 -0.03
CA ARG A 47 -10.98 -12.04 0.30
C ARG A 47 -12.24 -12.31 1.12
N LYS A 48 -13.00 -13.32 0.71
CA LYS A 48 -14.10 -13.86 1.53
C LYS A 48 -13.56 -14.88 2.51
N LEU A 49 -14.02 -14.82 3.76
CA LEU A 49 -13.68 -15.75 4.80
C LEU A 49 -14.80 -16.76 5.02
N ASP A 50 -14.42 -17.95 5.48
CA ASP A 50 -15.38 -18.93 5.96
C ASP A 50 -16.18 -18.34 7.14
N GLY A 51 -17.49 -18.55 7.14
CA GLY A 51 -18.39 -17.93 8.12
C GLY A 51 -18.93 -16.55 7.74
N GLY A 52 -18.65 -16.05 6.53
CA GLY A 52 -19.30 -14.86 5.97
C GLY A 52 -18.60 -13.53 6.26
N GLY A 53 -17.40 -13.56 6.84
CA GLY A 53 -16.53 -12.39 6.99
C GLY A 53 -15.79 -12.02 5.71
N VAL A 54 -15.10 -10.88 5.73
CA VAL A 54 -14.18 -10.45 4.66
C VAL A 54 -12.82 -10.09 5.28
N ALA A 55 -11.77 -10.29 4.51
CA ALA A 55 -10.40 -9.86 4.81
C ALA A 55 -9.83 -9.11 3.61
N SER A 56 -8.83 -8.27 3.85
CA SER A 56 -8.09 -7.64 2.77
C SER A 56 -7.35 -8.66 1.92
N GLY A 57 -7.40 -8.47 0.60
CA GLY A 57 -6.48 -9.07 -0.37
C GLY A 57 -5.30 -8.14 -0.64
N GLY A 58 -4.57 -8.38 -1.73
CA GLY A 58 -3.53 -7.48 -2.18
C GLY A 58 -2.66 -8.02 -3.32
N LEU A 59 -1.93 -7.10 -3.95
CA LEU A 59 -1.12 -7.33 -5.15
C LEU A 59 0.38 -7.24 -4.85
N ARG A 60 0.90 -8.13 -3.98
CA ARG A 60 2.30 -8.12 -3.51
C ARG A 60 3.33 -7.98 -4.62
N GLU A 61 3.10 -8.65 -5.75
CA GLU A 61 3.98 -8.67 -6.91
C GLU A 61 4.20 -7.27 -7.53
N LEU A 62 3.31 -6.33 -7.25
CA LEU A 62 3.41 -4.95 -7.71
C LEU A 62 4.16 -4.04 -6.72
N ILE A 63 4.54 -4.51 -5.53
CA ILE A 63 5.29 -3.70 -4.55
C ILE A 63 6.56 -3.08 -5.16
N PRO A 64 7.40 -3.81 -5.93
CA PRO A 64 8.55 -3.22 -6.59
C PRO A 64 8.19 -2.15 -7.61
N CYS A 65 7.02 -2.26 -8.26
CA CYS A 65 6.54 -1.26 -9.21
C CYS A 65 6.20 0.05 -8.51
N ILE A 66 5.41 -0.03 -7.43
CA ILE A 66 5.01 1.15 -6.64
C ILE A 66 6.23 1.77 -5.97
N ALA A 67 7.12 0.97 -5.38
CA ALA A 67 8.35 1.48 -4.77
C ALA A 67 9.23 2.25 -5.76
N ARG A 68 9.48 1.71 -6.96
CA ARG A 68 10.23 2.42 -8.00
C ARG A 68 9.54 3.71 -8.44
N THR A 69 8.21 3.68 -8.56
CA THR A 69 7.42 4.87 -8.92
C THR A 69 7.57 5.95 -7.84
N SER A 70 7.42 5.60 -6.57
CA SER A 70 7.58 6.53 -5.44
C SER A 70 8.98 7.14 -5.38
N VAL A 71 10.03 6.32 -5.57
CA VAL A 71 11.41 6.81 -5.62
C VAL A 71 11.62 7.77 -6.79
N ALA A 72 11.08 7.45 -7.97
CA ALA A 72 11.19 8.32 -9.15
C ALA A 72 10.45 9.67 -8.98
N VAL A 73 9.34 9.69 -8.23
CA VAL A 73 8.63 10.93 -7.88
C VAL A 73 9.42 11.77 -6.88
N GLY A 74 10.26 11.15 -6.04
CA GLY A 74 11.12 11.86 -5.08
C GLY A 74 10.55 11.94 -3.67
N VAL A 75 10.07 10.81 -3.14
CA VAL A 75 9.70 10.70 -1.71
C VAL A 75 10.93 10.69 -0.81
N ASP A 76 10.76 11.13 0.43
CA ASP A 76 11.83 11.18 1.44
C ASP A 76 12.06 9.82 2.13
N GLY A 77 11.11 8.89 1.98
CA GLY A 77 11.22 7.53 2.50
C GLY A 77 10.22 6.54 1.92
N ILE A 78 10.52 5.26 2.13
CA ILE A 78 9.63 4.14 1.83
C ILE A 78 9.26 3.45 3.15
N PHE A 79 7.98 3.17 3.32
CA PHE A 79 7.47 2.25 4.34
C PHE A 79 7.10 0.93 3.67
N MET A 80 7.54 -0.18 4.26
CA MET A 80 7.29 -1.52 3.75
C MET A 80 7.18 -2.51 4.92
N GLU A 81 6.08 -3.25 4.98
CA GLU A 81 5.97 -4.42 5.85
C GLU A 81 6.62 -5.66 5.23
N VAL A 82 7.27 -6.46 6.07
CA VAL A 82 7.99 -7.67 5.67
C VAL A 82 7.64 -8.82 6.61
N HIS A 83 7.66 -10.05 6.08
CA HIS A 83 7.47 -11.27 6.86
C HIS A 83 8.15 -12.44 6.16
N ASP A 84 8.87 -13.28 6.91
CA ASP A 84 9.59 -14.44 6.34
C ASP A 84 8.63 -15.45 5.65
N ASP A 85 7.39 -15.50 6.12
CA ASP A 85 6.30 -16.32 5.56
C ASP A 85 4.97 -15.55 5.46
N PRO A 86 4.79 -14.69 4.43
CA PRO A 86 3.60 -13.84 4.33
C PRO A 86 2.29 -14.60 4.15
N LEU A 87 2.34 -15.90 3.81
CA LEU A 87 1.15 -16.73 3.68
C LEU A 87 0.56 -17.09 5.06
N ASN A 88 1.40 -17.14 6.09
CA ASN A 88 1.00 -17.43 7.47
C ASN A 88 1.04 -16.19 8.39
N ALA A 89 1.22 -14.99 7.82
CA ALA A 89 1.15 -13.75 8.58
C ALA A 89 -0.26 -13.53 9.17
N PRO A 90 -0.39 -13.11 10.45
CA PRO A 90 -1.68 -12.97 11.12
C PRO A 90 -2.51 -11.78 10.60
N CYS A 91 -1.86 -10.78 9.99
CA CYS A 91 -2.49 -9.61 9.39
C CYS A 91 -1.69 -9.20 8.14
N ASP A 92 -2.38 -8.58 7.18
CA ASP A 92 -1.81 -8.01 5.95
C ASP A 92 -0.88 -8.92 5.14
N GLY A 93 -0.97 -10.23 5.37
CA GLY A 93 -0.21 -11.25 4.67
C GLY A 93 -0.10 -10.98 3.18
N PRO A 94 -1.21 -10.78 2.43
CA PRO A 94 -1.20 -10.51 0.99
C PRO A 94 -0.33 -9.34 0.50
N THR A 95 0.10 -8.43 1.38
CA THR A 95 0.91 -7.25 1.03
C THR A 95 2.25 -7.18 1.77
N GLN A 96 2.61 -8.16 2.61
CA GLN A 96 3.93 -8.21 3.26
C GLN A 96 4.99 -8.81 2.32
N TRP A 97 6.17 -8.20 2.24
CA TRP A 97 7.26 -8.65 1.36
C TRP A 97 8.09 -9.78 1.99
N VAL A 98 8.76 -10.59 1.14
CA VAL A 98 9.64 -11.74 1.53
C VAL A 98 11.12 -11.39 1.55
#